data_AF-A0A5C1ATC4-F1
#
_entry.id   AF-A0A5C1ATC4-F1
#
_cell.length_a   1.000
_cell.length_b   1.000
_cell.length_c   1.000
_cell.angle_alpha   90.00
_cell.angle_beta   90.00
_cell.angle_gamma   90.00
#
_symmetry.space_group_name_H-M   'P 1'
#
loop_
_entity.id
_entity.type
_entity.pdbx_description
1 polymer ?
#
loop_
_entity_poly.entity_id
_entity_poly.type
_entity_poly.pdbx_seq_one_letter_code
_entity_poly.pdbx_strand_id
1 'polypeptide(L)'
;MRTVLIVSAFLVGFAAAAQAQTAAPTKPAVTAVTAVAAADQPIPQAERAKARQDCLSENVALSGDDLRAAMRLCMQAKFPGVRLYAQDGVTRDGKPTAVAARAACKEEVDGRNLQGSERVAALTACFNAKRPDLAQRSECRKEARAKGLDGTELRKAVDACAREAKG
;
A
#
# COMPACT_ATOMS: atom_id res chain seq x y z
N MET A 1 51.25 -18.76 26.55
CA MET A 1 52.26 -17.68 26.64
C MET A 1 52.88 -17.45 25.29
N ARG A 2 52.74 -16.25 24.72
CA ARG A 2 53.74 -15.49 23.93
C ARG A 2 53.04 -14.42 23.10
N THR A 3 53.01 -13.22 23.66
CA THR A 3 52.85 -11.94 22.98
C THR A 3 54.11 -11.63 22.17
N VAL A 4 53.95 -11.07 20.96
CA VAL A 4 55.01 -10.33 20.28
C VAL A 4 54.42 -8.98 19.86
N LEU A 5 54.92 -7.93 20.50
CA LEU A 5 54.75 -6.53 20.15
C LEU A 5 55.82 -6.18 19.11
N ILE A 6 55.46 -5.46 18.05
CA ILE A 6 56.41 -4.62 17.30
C ILE A 6 55.83 -3.21 17.22
N VAL A 7 56.62 -2.29 17.76
CA VAL A 7 56.43 -0.85 17.88
C VAL A 7 57.25 -0.17 16.80
N SER A 8 56.85 1.07 16.44
CA SER A 8 57.66 2.15 15.84
C SER A 8 57.57 2.27 14.31
N ALA A 9 57.56 3.44 13.68
CA ALA A 9 57.35 4.84 14.06
C ALA A 9 57.50 5.66 12.76
N PHE A 10 56.87 6.84 12.71
CA PHE A 10 57.40 8.09 12.14
C PHE A 10 57.79 8.17 10.64
N LEU A 11 57.07 8.96 9.84
CA LEU A 11 57.45 10.36 9.52
C LEU A 11 56.52 11.06 8.51
N VAL A 12 56.26 12.32 8.85
CA VAL A 12 55.73 13.45 8.07
C VAL A 12 56.41 13.61 6.71
N GLY A 13 55.62 13.97 5.69
CA GLY A 13 56.13 14.47 4.41
C GLY A 13 55.10 15.33 3.68
N PHE A 14 55.16 16.64 3.91
CA PHE A 14 54.47 17.68 3.16
C PHE A 14 54.94 17.70 1.69
N ALA A 15 54.01 17.74 0.74
CA ALA A 15 54.26 18.30 -0.59
C ALA A 15 52.99 18.99 -1.08
N ALA A 16 53.07 20.31 -1.15
CA ALA A 16 52.07 21.18 -1.73
C ALA A 16 52.03 21.00 -3.26
N ALA A 17 50.83 20.87 -3.82
CA ALA A 17 50.56 21.20 -5.20
C ALA A 17 49.33 22.10 -5.23
N ALA A 18 49.56 23.35 -5.61
CA ALA A 18 48.54 24.34 -5.86
C ALA A 18 47.67 23.89 -7.04
N GLN A 19 46.34 24.00 -6.89
CA GLN A 19 45.43 24.04 -8.03
C GLN A 19 44.28 25.02 -7.77
N ALA A 20 44.44 26.15 -8.44
CA ALA A 20 43.47 27.10 -8.97
C ALA A 20 42.01 27.00 -8.52
N GLN A 21 41.53 28.12 -7.99
CA GLN A 21 40.13 28.49 -7.86
C GLN A 21 39.50 28.59 -9.26
N THR A 22 38.51 27.75 -9.54
CA THR A 22 37.47 28.04 -10.53
C THR A 22 36.12 27.83 -9.86
N ALA A 23 35.48 28.94 -9.52
CA ALA A 23 34.08 28.99 -9.17
C ALA A 23 33.24 28.59 -10.39
N ALA A 24 32.38 27.59 -10.21
CA ALA A 24 31.30 27.23 -11.14
C ALA A 24 30.12 26.67 -10.33
N PRO A 25 28.89 26.81 -10.82
CA PRO A 25 27.73 27.15 -10.02
C PRO A 25 27.18 25.98 -9.21
N THR A 26 26.68 26.33 -8.03
CA THR A 26 25.87 25.48 -7.15
C THR A 26 24.68 24.91 -7.92
N LYS A 27 24.77 23.62 -8.25
CA LYS A 27 23.61 22.82 -8.67
C LYS A 27 22.76 22.60 -7.40
N PRO A 28 21.50 23.06 -7.34
CA PRO A 28 20.70 22.84 -6.15
C PRO A 28 20.48 21.33 -5.96
N ALA A 29 20.81 20.87 -4.76
CA ALA A 29 20.53 19.52 -4.30
C ALA A 29 19.02 19.24 -4.49
N VAL A 30 18.71 18.24 -5.32
CA VAL A 30 17.38 17.65 -5.42
C VAL A 30 17.18 16.77 -4.18
N THR A 31 17.11 17.42 -3.02
CA THR A 31 16.68 16.84 -1.75
C THR A 31 15.35 17.48 -1.38
N ALA A 32 14.32 17.23 -2.19
CA ALA A 32 12.96 17.69 -1.90
C ALA A 32 11.84 16.81 -2.50
N VAL A 33 12.14 15.64 -3.07
CA VAL A 33 11.09 14.78 -3.66
C VAL A 33 10.52 13.77 -2.64
N THR A 34 11.19 13.52 -1.51
CA THR A 34 10.71 12.59 -0.48
C THR A 34 9.75 13.20 0.54
N ALA A 35 9.61 14.53 0.60
CA ALA A 35 8.76 15.18 1.61
C ALA A 35 7.28 15.33 1.20
N VAL A 36 6.95 15.27 -0.10
CA VAL A 36 5.58 15.59 -0.57
C VAL A 36 4.63 14.40 -0.49
N ALA A 37 5.11 13.16 -0.29
CA ALA A 37 4.24 12.00 -0.12
C ALA A 37 3.77 11.75 1.34
N ALA A 38 4.24 12.56 2.30
CA ALA A 38 3.99 12.34 3.73
C ALA A 38 2.77 13.09 4.28
N ALA A 39 2.28 14.13 3.60
CA ALA A 39 1.34 15.08 4.22
C ALA A 39 -0.13 14.61 4.29
N ASP A 40 -0.51 13.53 3.62
CA ASP A 40 -1.91 13.08 3.50
C ASP A 40 -2.20 11.72 4.16
N GLN A 41 -1.23 11.12 4.85
CA GLN A 41 -1.52 9.92 5.62
C GLN A 41 -1.98 10.33 7.02
N PRO A 42 -3.22 10.01 7.43
CA PRO A 42 -3.75 10.39 8.74
C PRO A 42 -2.98 9.78 9.92
N ILE A 43 -2.06 8.83 9.65
CA ILE A 43 -1.15 8.23 10.63
C ILE A 43 0.22 8.06 9.98
N PRO A 44 1.31 8.59 10.56
CA PRO A 44 2.68 8.34 10.13
C PRO A 44 3.02 6.84 10.07
N GLN A 45 3.77 6.42 9.05
CA GLN A 45 4.08 4.99 8.85
C GLN A 45 4.84 4.37 10.04
N ALA A 46 5.75 5.13 10.66
CA ALA A 46 6.50 4.69 11.83
C ALA A 46 5.57 4.41 13.04
N GLU A 47 4.59 5.27 13.28
CA GLU A 47 3.60 5.08 14.35
C GLU A 47 2.73 3.87 14.09
N ARG A 48 2.28 3.68 12.84
CA ARG A 48 1.52 2.50 12.44
C ARG A 48 2.34 1.21 12.60
N ALA A 49 3.64 1.25 12.29
CA ALA A 49 4.52 0.10 12.44
C ALA A 49 4.71 -0.28 13.92
N LYS A 50 4.94 0.73 14.78
CA LYS A 50 5.02 0.52 16.24
C LYS A 50 3.71 -0.05 16.80
N ALA A 51 2.57 0.54 16.45
CA ALA A 51 1.27 0.03 16.89
C ALA A 51 1.02 -1.43 16.49
N ARG A 52 1.52 -1.87 15.31
CA ARG A 52 1.45 -3.27 14.91
C ARG A 52 2.29 -4.17 15.80
N GLN A 53 3.50 -3.74 16.18
CA GLN A 53 4.37 -4.49 17.09
C GLN A 53 3.73 -4.61 18.47
N ASP A 54 3.17 -3.51 18.99
CA ASP A 54 2.45 -3.50 20.28
C ASP A 54 1.23 -4.43 20.23
N CYS A 55 0.41 -4.34 19.18
CA CYS A 55 -0.75 -5.24 19.05
C CYS A 55 -0.36 -6.71 18.88
N LEU A 56 0.78 -7.01 18.25
CA LEU A 56 1.30 -8.37 18.15
C LEU A 56 1.76 -8.88 19.52
N SER A 57 2.48 -8.06 20.30
CA SER A 57 2.94 -8.44 21.64
C SER A 57 1.79 -8.65 22.61
N GLU A 58 0.71 -7.86 22.49
CA GLU A 58 -0.52 -8.01 23.28
C GLU A 58 -1.31 -9.28 22.93
N ASN A 59 -1.11 -9.88 21.74
CA ASN A 59 -1.90 -11.01 21.23
C ASN A 59 -1.07 -12.26 20.91
N VAL A 60 0.12 -12.40 21.49
CA VAL A 60 1.08 -13.51 21.20
C VAL A 60 0.51 -14.92 21.41
N ALA A 61 -0.53 -15.07 22.23
CA ALA A 61 -1.17 -16.35 22.50
C ALA A 61 -2.19 -16.76 21.41
N LEU A 62 -2.58 -15.85 20.51
CA LEU A 62 -3.53 -16.11 19.45
C LEU A 62 -2.82 -16.53 18.16
N SER A 63 -3.53 -17.27 17.31
CA SER A 63 -3.05 -17.62 15.97
C SER A 63 -4.21 -17.62 14.96
N GLY A 64 -3.88 -17.77 13.67
CA GLY A 64 -4.88 -17.92 12.61
C GLY A 64 -5.87 -16.75 12.53
N ASP A 65 -7.16 -17.08 12.47
CA ASP A 65 -8.24 -16.11 12.34
C ASP A 65 -8.46 -15.29 13.62
N ASP A 66 -8.26 -15.88 14.79
CA ASP A 66 -8.41 -15.19 16.08
C ASP A 66 -7.36 -14.09 16.24
N LEU A 67 -6.10 -14.37 15.91
CA LEU A 67 -5.06 -13.35 15.88
C LEU A 67 -5.41 -12.23 14.89
N ARG A 68 -5.90 -12.59 13.70
CA ARG A 68 -6.28 -11.61 12.67
C ARG A 68 -7.45 -10.73 13.11
N ALA A 69 -8.39 -11.26 13.87
CA ALA A 69 -9.52 -10.51 14.43
C ALA A 69 -9.02 -9.58 15.54
N ALA A 70 -8.26 -10.10 16.51
CA ALA A 70 -7.73 -9.34 17.63
C ALA A 70 -6.78 -8.22 17.18
N MET A 71 -5.90 -8.49 16.22
CA MET A 71 -5.06 -7.45 15.61
C MET A 71 -5.86 -6.32 14.98
N ARG A 72 -6.98 -6.61 14.30
CA ARG A 72 -7.84 -5.59 13.69
C ARG A 72 -8.48 -4.71 14.75
N LEU A 73 -9.00 -5.32 15.82
CA LEU A 73 -9.59 -4.60 16.95
C LEU A 73 -8.56 -3.73 17.66
N CYS A 74 -7.40 -4.29 18.02
CA CYS A 74 -6.32 -3.54 18.68
C CYS A 74 -5.83 -2.36 17.83
N MET A 75 -5.57 -2.60 16.54
CA MET A 75 -5.13 -1.53 15.63
C MET A 75 -6.19 -0.43 15.49
N GLN A 76 -7.47 -0.78 15.38
CA GLN A 76 -8.54 0.22 15.30
C GLN A 76 -8.69 1.01 16.62
N ALA A 77 -8.49 0.36 17.77
CA ALA A 77 -8.53 0.99 19.09
C ALA A 77 -7.38 1.97 19.32
N LYS A 78 -6.17 1.69 18.81
CA LYS A 78 -5.03 2.62 18.90
C LYS A 78 -5.19 3.88 18.02
N PHE A 79 -6.10 3.86 17.04
CA PHE A 79 -6.38 4.99 16.14
C PHE A 79 -7.89 5.25 15.98
N PRO A 80 -8.61 5.68 17.03
CA PRO A 80 -10.07 5.77 17.03
C PRO A 80 -10.61 6.82 16.05
N GLY A 81 -9.81 7.86 15.73
CA GLY A 81 -10.17 8.89 14.76
C GLY A 81 -9.94 8.50 13.29
N VAL A 82 -9.38 7.32 13.02
CA VAL A 82 -9.02 6.89 11.67
C VAL A 82 -9.63 5.54 11.36
N ARG A 83 -10.46 5.47 10.33
CA ARG A 83 -10.99 4.19 9.84
C ARG A 83 -9.90 3.43 9.09
N LEU A 84 -9.29 2.44 9.76
CA LEU A 84 -8.18 1.64 9.22
C LEU A 84 -8.67 0.47 8.37
N TYR A 85 -9.79 -0.11 8.77
CA TYR A 85 -10.37 -1.30 8.15
C TYR A 85 -11.78 -1.00 7.68
N ALA A 86 -12.26 -1.82 6.74
CA ALA A 86 -13.68 -1.80 6.43
C ALA A 86 -14.47 -2.23 7.68
N GLN A 87 -15.53 -1.51 7.98
CA GLN A 87 -16.43 -1.77 9.10
C GLN A 87 -17.86 -1.74 8.57
N ASP A 88 -18.70 -2.65 9.06
CA ASP A 88 -20.11 -2.76 8.69
C ASP A 88 -20.34 -2.84 7.17
N GLY A 89 -19.44 -3.52 6.47
CA GLY A 89 -19.52 -3.69 5.02
C GLY A 89 -19.13 -2.46 4.21
N VAL A 90 -18.59 -1.39 4.82
CA VAL A 90 -18.19 -0.14 4.15
C VAL A 90 -16.68 0.08 4.24
N THR A 91 -16.07 0.51 3.14
CA THR A 91 -14.65 0.86 3.08
C THR A 91 -14.35 2.17 3.81
N ARG A 92 -13.07 2.54 3.91
CA ARG A 92 -12.67 3.84 4.44
C ARG A 92 -13.30 5.00 3.67
N ASP A 93 -13.41 4.86 2.35
CA ASP A 93 -13.90 5.92 1.47
C ASP A 93 -15.44 5.94 1.35
N GLY A 94 -16.15 5.30 2.28
CA GLY A 94 -17.62 5.29 2.34
C GLY A 94 -18.31 4.39 1.31
N LYS A 95 -17.56 3.69 0.45
CA LYS A 95 -18.11 2.77 -0.56
C LYS A 95 -18.40 1.41 0.05
N PRO A 96 -19.43 0.66 -0.41
CA PRO A 96 -19.63 -0.71 0.04
C PRO A 96 -18.42 -1.57 -0.31
N THR A 97 -18.01 -2.49 0.56
CA THR A 97 -16.99 -3.50 0.25
C THR A 97 -17.45 -4.39 -0.91
N ALA A 98 -16.52 -5.07 -1.58
CA ALA A 98 -16.90 -5.99 -2.66
C ALA A 98 -17.86 -7.09 -2.18
N VAL A 99 -17.70 -7.56 -0.94
CA VAL A 99 -18.59 -8.55 -0.33
C VAL A 99 -19.97 -7.96 -0.08
N ALA A 100 -20.06 -6.79 0.57
CA ALA A 100 -21.33 -6.12 0.82
C ALA A 100 -22.07 -5.76 -0.48
N ALA A 101 -21.35 -5.25 -1.49
CA ALA A 101 -21.92 -4.95 -2.81
C ALA A 101 -22.46 -6.20 -3.51
N ARG A 102 -21.75 -7.34 -3.43
CA ARG A 102 -22.24 -8.62 -3.97
C ARG A 102 -23.46 -9.13 -3.23
N ALA A 103 -23.49 -9.03 -1.90
CA ALA A 103 -24.64 -9.43 -1.09
C ALA A 103 -25.87 -8.60 -1.45
N ALA A 104 -25.75 -7.26 -1.46
CA ALA A 104 -26.83 -6.37 -1.86
C ALA A 104 -27.32 -6.64 -3.30
N CYS A 105 -26.39 -6.84 -4.25
CA CYS A 105 -26.78 -7.19 -5.63
C CYS A 105 -27.45 -8.56 -5.74
N LYS A 106 -27.05 -9.52 -4.90
CA LYS A 106 -27.69 -10.83 -4.86
C LYS A 106 -29.13 -10.70 -4.35
N GLU A 107 -29.36 -9.95 -3.29
CA GLU A 107 -30.71 -9.69 -2.76
C GLU A 107 -31.61 -9.01 -3.81
N GLU A 108 -31.10 -7.99 -4.50
CA GLU A 108 -31.84 -7.28 -5.57
C GLU A 108 -32.20 -8.19 -6.75
N VAL A 109 -31.28 -9.08 -7.15
CA VAL A 109 -31.48 -9.97 -8.32
C VAL A 109 -32.30 -11.20 -7.97
N ASP A 110 -32.18 -11.74 -6.75
CA ASP A 110 -32.91 -12.94 -6.34
C ASP A 110 -34.44 -12.67 -6.33
N GLY A 111 -34.88 -11.43 -6.08
CA GLY A 111 -36.30 -11.03 -6.20
C GLY A 111 -36.85 -10.99 -7.64
N ARG A 112 -35.99 -11.15 -8.66
CA ARG A 112 -36.36 -11.03 -10.08
C ARG A 112 -36.50 -12.38 -10.79
N ASN A 113 -36.27 -13.51 -10.09
CA ASN A 113 -36.35 -14.87 -10.63
C ASN A 113 -35.56 -15.11 -11.94
N LEU A 114 -34.52 -14.32 -12.19
CA LEU A 114 -33.66 -14.45 -13.37
C LEU A 114 -32.82 -15.73 -13.28
N GLN A 115 -32.54 -16.36 -14.42
CA GLN A 115 -31.72 -17.58 -14.49
C GLN A 115 -30.59 -17.45 -15.52
N GLY A 116 -29.63 -18.38 -15.47
CA GLY A 116 -28.57 -18.50 -16.46
C GLY A 116 -27.78 -17.22 -16.71
N SER A 117 -27.56 -16.90 -17.99
CA SER A 117 -26.81 -15.72 -18.45
C SER A 117 -27.46 -14.40 -18.04
N GLU A 118 -28.80 -14.32 -18.01
CA GLU A 118 -29.53 -13.11 -17.61
C GLU A 118 -29.29 -12.76 -16.14
N ARG A 119 -29.26 -13.77 -15.26
CA ARG A 119 -28.92 -13.57 -13.85
C ARG A 119 -27.50 -13.04 -13.69
N VAL A 120 -26.54 -13.59 -14.44
CA VAL A 120 -25.13 -13.16 -14.40
C VAL A 120 -24.98 -11.73 -14.91
N ALA A 121 -25.67 -11.38 -16.01
CA ALA A 121 -25.68 -10.02 -16.55
C ALA A 121 -26.27 -9.02 -15.54
N ALA A 122 -27.39 -9.37 -14.89
CA ALA A 122 -28.00 -8.52 -13.86
C ALA A 122 -27.10 -8.31 -12.64
N LEU A 123 -26.47 -9.39 -12.13
CA LEU A 123 -25.51 -9.29 -11.02
C LEU A 123 -24.29 -8.44 -11.38
N THR A 124 -23.77 -8.61 -12.60
CA THR A 124 -22.61 -7.86 -13.10
C THR A 124 -22.95 -6.38 -13.26
N ALA A 125 -24.10 -6.06 -13.86
CA ALA A 125 -24.57 -4.69 -14.01
C ALA A 125 -24.77 -4.00 -12.64
N CYS A 126 -25.42 -4.68 -11.70
CA CYS A 126 -25.60 -4.17 -10.34
C CYS A 126 -24.24 -3.91 -9.66
N PHE A 127 -23.31 -4.87 -9.73
CA PHE A 127 -22.01 -4.73 -9.09
C PHE A 127 -21.20 -3.59 -9.70
N ASN A 128 -21.20 -3.45 -11.03
CA ASN A 128 -20.50 -2.38 -11.73
C ASN A 128 -21.08 -1.00 -11.40
N ALA A 129 -22.40 -0.90 -11.22
CA ALA A 129 -23.05 0.33 -10.79
C ALA A 129 -22.68 0.71 -9.34
N LYS A 130 -22.61 -0.25 -8.41
CA LYS A 130 -22.24 0.02 -7.00
C LYS A 130 -20.74 0.23 -6.81
N ARG A 131 -19.90 -0.40 -7.65
CA ARG A 131 -18.42 -0.39 -7.57
C ARG A 131 -17.76 -0.18 -8.94
N PRO A 132 -17.97 1.00 -9.56
CA PRO A 132 -17.35 1.32 -10.85
C PRO A 132 -15.82 1.31 -10.77
N ASP A 133 -15.26 1.63 -9.61
CA ASP A 133 -13.82 1.57 -9.34
C ASP A 133 -13.25 0.15 -9.46
N LEU A 134 -13.99 -0.87 -9.02
CA LEU A 134 -13.56 -2.26 -9.14
C LEU A 134 -13.79 -2.80 -10.55
N ALA A 135 -14.88 -2.40 -11.19
CA ALA A 135 -15.16 -2.74 -12.58
C ALA A 135 -14.01 -2.25 -13.48
N GLN A 136 -13.62 -0.99 -13.35
CA GLN A 136 -12.52 -0.41 -14.10
C GLN A 136 -11.18 -1.11 -13.84
N ARG A 137 -10.84 -1.40 -12.57
CA ARG A 137 -9.62 -2.17 -12.26
C ARG A 137 -9.65 -3.59 -12.85
N SER A 138 -10.83 -4.16 -13.05
CA SER A 138 -10.97 -5.46 -13.72
C SER A 138 -10.66 -5.35 -15.21
N GLU A 139 -11.09 -4.28 -15.89
CA GLU A 139 -10.74 -4.00 -17.29
C GLU A 139 -9.24 -3.74 -17.44
N CYS A 140 -8.65 -2.90 -16.59
CA CYS A 140 -7.20 -2.68 -16.55
C CYS A 140 -6.41 -4.00 -16.43
N ARG A 141 -6.93 -4.96 -15.64
CA ARG A 141 -6.31 -6.28 -15.49
C ARG A 141 -6.44 -7.13 -16.74
N LYS A 142 -7.58 -7.08 -17.44
CA LYS A 142 -7.80 -7.80 -18.70
C LYS A 142 -6.84 -7.29 -19.78
N GLU A 143 -6.73 -5.98 -19.93
CA GLU A 143 -5.82 -5.35 -20.90
C GLU A 143 -4.36 -5.67 -20.60
N ALA A 144 -3.94 -5.56 -19.34
CA ALA A 144 -2.56 -5.88 -18.95
C ALA A 144 -2.23 -7.37 -19.19
N ARG A 145 -3.18 -8.27 -18.93
CA ARG A 145 -3.02 -9.70 -19.26
C ARG A 145 -3.00 -9.97 -20.76
N ALA A 146 -3.78 -9.23 -21.56
CA ALA A 146 -3.74 -9.32 -23.02
C ALA A 146 -2.37 -8.90 -23.59
N LYS A 147 -1.66 -8.02 -22.86
CA LYS A 147 -0.26 -7.63 -23.14
C LYS A 147 0.78 -8.65 -22.63
N GLY A 148 0.34 -9.78 -22.08
CA GLY A 148 1.22 -10.83 -21.55
C GLY A 148 1.85 -10.50 -20.18
N LEU A 149 1.39 -9.45 -19.49
CA LEU A 149 1.96 -9.06 -18.20
C LEU A 149 1.45 -9.97 -17.06
N ASP A 150 2.37 -10.35 -16.18
CA ASP A 150 2.09 -11.15 -15.00
C ASP A 150 2.78 -10.59 -13.73
N GLY A 151 2.55 -11.26 -12.60
CA GLY A 151 3.26 -10.99 -11.35
C GLY A 151 3.27 -9.51 -10.93
N THR A 152 4.46 -8.96 -10.78
CA THR A 152 4.69 -7.57 -10.35
C THR A 152 4.39 -6.57 -11.45
N GLU A 153 4.69 -6.90 -12.70
CA GLU A 153 4.46 -6.02 -13.84
C GLU A 153 2.95 -5.86 -14.12
N LEU A 154 2.16 -6.92 -13.94
CA LEU A 154 0.70 -6.84 -13.95
C LEU A 154 0.17 -5.86 -12.89
N ARG A 155 0.73 -5.88 -11.67
CA ARG A 155 0.28 -4.97 -10.60
C ARG A 155 0.58 -3.52 -10.97
N LYS A 156 1.80 -3.24 -11.43
CA LYS A 156 2.20 -1.89 -11.89
C LYS A 156 1.30 -1.40 -13.02
N ALA A 157 1.03 -2.24 -14.02
CA ALA A 157 0.18 -1.89 -15.15
C ALA A 157 -1.26 -1.60 -14.73
N VAL A 158 -1.84 -2.42 -13.84
CA VAL A 158 -3.19 -2.18 -13.30
C VAL A 158 -3.24 -0.88 -12.50
N ASP A 159 -2.22 -0.59 -11.69
CA ASP A 159 -2.18 0.64 -10.89
C ASP A 159 -1.96 1.89 -11.74
N ALA A 160 -1.18 1.80 -12.82
CA ALA A 160 -1.02 2.88 -13.79
C ALA A 160 -2.34 3.18 -14.51
N CYS A 161 -2.98 2.14 -15.10
CA CYS A 161 -4.27 2.26 -15.79
C CYS A 161 -5.36 2.84 -14.87
N ALA A 162 -5.43 2.39 -13.61
CA ALA A 162 -6.41 2.90 -12.64
C ALA A 162 -6.18 4.37 -12.24
N ARG A 163 -4.96 4.90 -12.38
CA ARG A 163 -4.65 6.32 -12.11
C ARG A 163 -5.00 7.19 -13.30
N GLU A 164 -4.67 6.75 -14.52
CA GLU A 164 -5.02 7.46 -15.76
C GLU A 164 -6.53 7.63 -15.91
N ALA A 165 -7.28 6.59 -15.55
CA ALA A 165 -8.73 6.58 -15.45
C ALA A 165 -9.37 7.64 -14.52
N LYS A 166 -8.61 8.21 -13.59
CA LYS A 166 -9.08 9.16 -12.57
C LYS A 166 -8.71 10.60 -12.91
N GLY A 167 -7.81 10.81 -13.88
CA GLY A 167 -7.42 12.13 -14.40
C GLY A 167 -8.33 12.58 -15.52
#